data_AF-A0A7V1GSW9-F1
#
_entry.id   AF-A0A7V1GSW9-F1
#
_cell.length_a   1.000
_cell.length_b   1.000
_cell.length_c   1.000
_cell.angle_alpha   90.00
_cell.angle_beta   90.00
_cell.angle_gamma   90.00
#
_symmetry.space_group_name_H-M   'P 1'
#
loop_
_entity.id
_entity.type
_entity.pdbx_description
1 polymer ?
#
loop_
_entity_poly.entity_id
_entity_poly.type
_entity_poly.pdbx_seq_one_letter_code
_entity_poly.pdbx_strand_id
1 'polypeptide(L)'
;MTFFGIITSLDGCVFCCDARCRRTPTPTPVIDSFGRQVFFTRSGQFIIVVEGRPGPNGIAVGTSLEAGPDGRPDLQIQNSRDMGDGSLKVCDTGPVSQGGGGVPGIWPPSFDPNSNLITAALLDFACRFDSSVSAASPCTILDEGREPRLVVPQSTAQFCDFVASTAAFPPGENLLTVRLRDVLGNPGPTAQVVVRVATPTPTRTPTRTP
;
A
#
# COMPACT_ATOMS: atom_id res chain seq x y z
N MET A 1 8.39 11.23 3.36
CA MET A 1 8.40 9.89 2.74
C MET A 1 9.74 9.64 2.10
N THR A 2 10.28 8.44 2.23
CA THR A 2 11.58 8.04 1.67
C THR A 2 11.44 6.93 0.64
N PHE A 3 10.46 6.04 0.82
CA PHE A 3 10.15 4.97 -0.11
C PHE A 3 8.64 4.76 -0.19
N PHE A 4 8.13 4.48 -1.38
CA PHE A 4 6.77 4.00 -1.60
C PHE A 4 6.78 3.07 -2.81
N GLY A 5 6.46 1.80 -2.61
CA GLY A 5 6.56 0.81 -3.67
C GLY A 5 5.74 -0.44 -3.43
N ILE A 6 5.71 -1.29 -4.45
CA ILE A 6 4.96 -2.54 -4.49
C ILE A 6 5.92 -3.71 -4.65
N ILE A 7 5.69 -4.78 -3.90
CA ILE A 7 6.42 -6.05 -4.01
C ILE A 7 5.43 -7.13 -4.41
N THR A 8 5.64 -7.79 -5.55
CA THR A 8 4.78 -8.90 -5.98
C THR A 8 5.18 -10.24 -5.37
N SER A 9 6.39 -10.33 -4.83
CA SER A 9 6.83 -11.48 -4.06
C SER A 9 6.29 -11.38 -2.64
N LEU A 10 5.49 -12.37 -2.23
CA LEU A 10 4.86 -12.37 -0.90
C LEU A 10 5.84 -12.67 0.24
N ASP A 11 7.10 -12.96 -0.08
CA ASP A 11 8.16 -13.17 0.90
C ASP A 11 8.88 -11.87 1.32
N GLY A 12 8.41 -10.70 0.87
CA GLY A 12 8.97 -9.40 1.24
C GLY A 12 10.21 -8.98 0.46
N CYS A 13 10.63 -9.76 -0.55
CA CYS A 13 11.81 -9.45 -1.36
C CYS A 13 11.58 -8.27 -2.31
N VAL A 14 12.05 -7.09 -1.91
CA VAL A 14 11.92 -5.83 -2.68
C VAL A 14 12.74 -5.90 -3.95
N PHE A 15 13.99 -6.27 -3.77
CA PHE A 15 14.94 -6.51 -4.83
C PHE A 15 15.06 -8.02 -4.93
N CYS A 16 14.85 -8.58 -6.13
CA CYS A 16 14.91 -10.03 -6.34
C CYS A 16 16.08 -10.64 -5.53
N CYS A 17 15.74 -11.44 -4.53
CA CYS A 17 16.66 -11.94 -3.52
C CYS A 17 17.34 -13.24 -3.99
N ASP A 18 17.78 -13.24 -5.25
CA ASP A 18 18.54 -14.31 -5.88
C ASP A 18 19.80 -13.69 -6.50
N ALA A 19 20.94 -14.36 -6.37
CA ALA A 19 22.24 -13.90 -6.84
C ALA A 19 22.21 -13.58 -8.34
N ARG A 20 21.35 -14.27 -9.10
CA ARG A 20 21.23 -14.14 -10.56
C ARG A 20 20.60 -12.83 -10.99
N CYS A 21 19.82 -12.18 -10.14
CA CYS A 21 19.08 -10.95 -10.47
C CYS A 21 19.64 -9.69 -9.78
N ARG A 22 20.79 -9.79 -9.10
CA ARG A 22 21.64 -8.67 -8.60
C ARG A 22 20.87 -7.53 -7.94
N ARG A 23 19.92 -7.84 -7.05
CA ARG A 23 19.11 -6.84 -6.35
C ARG A 23 18.31 -5.89 -7.28
N THR A 24 17.78 -6.40 -8.38
CA THR A 24 16.84 -5.65 -9.23
C THR A 24 15.45 -5.60 -8.58
N PRO A 25 14.78 -4.43 -8.45
CA PRO A 25 13.44 -4.34 -7.86
C PRO A 25 12.46 -5.26 -8.57
N THR A 26 11.61 -6.00 -7.84
CA THR A 26 10.64 -6.93 -8.43
C THR A 26 9.22 -6.67 -7.91
N PRO A 27 8.31 -6.15 -8.76
CA PRO A 27 8.52 -5.84 -10.17
C PRO A 27 9.33 -4.55 -10.34
N THR A 28 10.14 -4.47 -11.39
CA THR A 28 10.83 -3.22 -11.73
C THR A 28 9.78 -2.24 -12.25
N PRO A 29 9.56 -1.09 -11.58
CA PRO A 29 8.58 -0.14 -12.05
C PRO A 29 9.07 0.57 -13.32
N VAL A 30 8.13 0.95 -14.18
CA VAL A 30 8.38 1.96 -15.22
C VAL A 30 8.00 3.33 -14.69
N ILE A 31 8.50 4.41 -15.30
CA ILE A 31 8.12 5.78 -14.95
C ILE A 31 7.12 6.30 -15.98
N ASP A 32 5.98 6.83 -15.53
CA ASP A 32 5.00 7.46 -16.43
C ASP A 32 5.33 8.93 -16.74
N SER A 33 4.51 9.56 -17.57
CA SER A 33 4.70 10.97 -17.96
C SER A 33 4.56 11.98 -16.82
N PHE A 34 4.04 11.56 -15.67
CA PHE A 34 3.93 12.38 -14.46
C PHE A 34 5.08 12.12 -13.47
N GLY A 35 6.06 11.29 -13.83
CA GLY A 35 7.18 10.93 -12.98
C GLY A 35 6.85 9.90 -11.91
N ARG A 36 5.69 9.22 -12.00
CA ARG A 36 5.26 8.23 -11.02
C ARG A 36 5.77 6.85 -11.40
N GLN A 37 6.09 6.05 -10.38
CA GLN A 37 6.37 4.63 -10.58
C GLN A 37 5.09 3.87 -10.94
N VAL A 38 5.17 3.02 -11.96
CA VAL A 38 4.09 2.15 -12.43
C VAL A 38 4.52 0.71 -12.25
N PHE A 39 3.81 -0.02 -11.41
CA PHE A 39 4.02 -1.44 -11.13
C PHE A 39 2.99 -2.28 -11.88
N PHE A 40 3.43 -3.36 -12.53
CA PHE A 40 2.55 -4.31 -13.19
C PHE A 40 2.43 -5.56 -12.32
N THR A 41 1.19 -5.96 -11.99
CA THR A 41 0.92 -7.12 -11.15
C THR A 41 -0.04 -8.07 -11.85
N ARG A 42 0.08 -9.38 -11.58
CA ARG A 42 -0.85 -10.39 -12.11
C ARG A 42 -2.15 -10.48 -11.31
N SER A 43 -2.09 -10.09 -10.05
CA SER A 43 -3.17 -10.13 -9.07
C SER A 43 -3.28 -8.79 -8.33
N GLY A 44 -4.46 -8.52 -7.76
CA GLY A 44 -4.66 -7.41 -6.84
C GLY A 44 -4.10 -7.63 -5.43
N GLN A 45 -3.39 -8.74 -5.21
CA GLN A 45 -2.69 -9.10 -3.97
C GLN A 45 -1.19 -8.95 -4.21
N PHE A 46 -0.53 -8.19 -3.35
CA PHE A 46 0.89 -7.85 -3.34
C PHE A 46 1.21 -7.20 -2.00
N ILE A 47 2.48 -6.88 -1.74
CA ILE A 47 2.88 -6.13 -0.55
C ILE A 47 3.00 -4.65 -0.92
N ILE A 48 2.34 -3.78 -0.16
CA ILE A 48 2.57 -2.33 -0.22
C ILE A 48 3.60 -1.99 0.85
N VAL A 49 4.64 -1.24 0.48
CA VAL A 49 5.65 -0.78 1.44
C VAL A 49 5.76 0.73 1.39
N VAL A 50 5.66 1.35 2.56
CA VAL A 50 5.84 2.79 2.76
C VAL A 50 6.92 3.00 3.81
N GLU A 51 7.87 3.88 3.52
CA GLU A 51 8.88 4.31 4.49
C GLU A 51 8.88 5.83 4.68
N GLY A 52 9.19 6.24 5.90
CA GLY A 52 9.32 7.64 6.28
C GLY A 52 10.61 7.91 7.03
N ARG A 53 11.09 9.15 6.91
CA ARG A 53 12.08 9.75 7.81
C ARG A 53 11.60 11.13 8.24
N PRO A 54 12.11 11.69 9.36
CA PRO A 54 11.79 13.03 9.81
C PRO A 54 11.98 14.07 8.70
N GLY A 55 11.09 15.06 8.67
CA GLY A 55 11.21 16.20 7.77
C GLY A 55 12.32 17.17 8.18
N PRO A 56 12.45 18.32 7.50
CA PRO A 56 13.43 19.35 7.85
C PRO A 56 13.30 19.90 9.29
N ASN A 57 12.12 19.80 9.90
CA ASN A 57 11.87 20.19 11.28
C ASN A 57 12.41 19.17 12.32
N GLY A 58 12.92 18.02 11.88
CA GLY A 58 13.47 16.97 12.73
C GLY A 58 12.44 16.20 13.56
N ILE A 59 11.14 16.46 13.38
CA ILE A 59 10.09 15.79 14.13
C ILE A 59 9.93 14.35 13.62
N ALA A 60 9.88 13.41 14.55
CA ALA A 60 9.74 11.99 14.25
C ALA A 60 8.47 11.71 13.41
N VAL A 61 8.59 10.76 12.49
CA VAL A 61 7.44 10.24 11.72
C VAL A 61 6.49 9.53 12.70
N GLY A 62 5.20 9.86 12.63
CA GLY A 62 4.17 9.16 13.38
C GLY A 62 3.97 7.75 12.83
N THR A 63 3.69 6.78 13.71
CA THR A 63 3.57 5.36 13.36
C THR A 63 2.23 4.76 13.75
N SER A 64 1.27 5.57 14.22
CA SER A 64 -0.06 5.07 14.57
C SER A 64 -0.85 4.69 13.32
N LEU A 65 -1.31 3.45 13.26
CA LEU A 65 -2.33 2.99 12.29
C LEU A 65 -3.76 3.26 12.80
N GLU A 66 -3.90 3.60 14.08
CA GLU A 66 -5.16 3.91 14.73
C GLU A 66 -5.53 5.39 14.59
N ALA A 67 -6.81 5.70 14.81
CA ALA A 67 -7.32 7.06 14.87
C ALA A 67 -6.63 7.87 16.00
N GLY A 68 -5.99 8.96 15.62
CA GLY A 68 -5.51 9.99 16.55
C GLY A 68 -6.64 10.96 16.99
N PRO A 69 -6.30 12.07 17.67
CA PRO A 69 -7.28 13.05 18.15
C PRO A 69 -8.15 13.68 17.04
N ASP A 70 -7.64 13.75 15.82
CA ASP A 70 -8.36 14.23 14.63
C ASP A 70 -9.13 13.12 13.89
N GLY A 71 -9.20 11.92 14.49
CA GLY A 71 -9.87 10.76 13.93
C GLY A 71 -9.11 10.09 12.79
N ARG A 72 -7.83 10.40 12.55
CA ARG A 72 -7.08 9.87 11.41
C ARG A 72 -5.80 9.13 11.83
N PRO A 73 -5.31 8.18 11.01
CA PRO A 73 -4.03 7.51 11.22
C PRO A 73 -2.86 8.36 10.73
N ASP A 74 -1.65 8.03 11.19
CA ASP A 74 -0.41 8.68 10.75
C ASP A 74 -0.02 8.27 9.33
N LEU A 75 -0.26 7.00 8.99
CA LEU A 75 -0.21 6.51 7.61
C LEU A 75 -1.55 6.82 6.93
N GLN A 76 -1.53 7.75 5.97
CA GLN A 76 -2.73 8.11 5.22
C GLN A 76 -2.56 7.70 3.77
N ILE A 77 -3.22 6.62 3.37
CA ILE A 77 -3.15 6.05 2.03
C ILE A 77 -4.56 5.82 1.46
N GLN A 78 -4.70 6.05 0.16
CA GLN A 78 -5.95 5.90 -0.57
C GLN A 78 -5.67 5.29 -1.94
N ASN A 79 -6.57 4.44 -2.41
CA ASN A 79 -6.61 3.98 -3.79
C ASN A 79 -7.67 4.77 -4.57
N SER A 80 -7.46 5.00 -5.86
CA SER A 80 -8.43 5.70 -6.71
C SER A 80 -9.69 4.91 -7.05
N ARG A 81 -9.72 3.62 -6.69
CA ARG A 81 -10.80 2.69 -7.01
C ARG A 81 -11.08 1.81 -5.79
N ASP A 82 -12.32 1.35 -5.70
CA ASP A 82 -12.73 0.40 -4.67
C ASP A 82 -11.82 -0.83 -4.69
N MET A 83 -11.27 -1.18 -3.54
CA MET A 83 -10.59 -2.45 -3.30
C MET A 83 -11.63 -3.46 -2.82
N GLY A 84 -11.49 -4.74 -3.19
CA GLY A 84 -12.45 -5.76 -2.80
C GLY A 84 -13.88 -5.42 -3.25
N ASP A 85 -14.80 -5.34 -2.28
CA ASP A 85 -16.19 -4.93 -2.49
C ASP A 85 -16.46 -3.43 -2.29
N GLY A 86 -15.44 -2.63 -1.94
CA GLY A 86 -15.59 -1.20 -1.69
C GLY A 86 -16.36 -0.85 -0.42
N SER A 87 -16.39 -1.73 0.58
CA SER A 87 -17.08 -1.51 1.86
C SER A 87 -16.80 -0.14 2.46
N LEU A 88 -17.82 0.51 3.02
CA LEU A 88 -17.67 1.78 3.76
C LEU A 88 -17.39 1.55 5.26
N LYS A 89 -17.33 0.30 5.70
CA LYS A 89 -17.13 -0.05 7.10
C LYS A 89 -15.64 0.00 7.43
N VAL A 90 -15.31 0.68 8.52
CA VAL A 90 -13.91 0.85 8.94
C VAL A 90 -13.40 -0.40 9.65
N CYS A 91 -12.22 -0.86 9.25
CA CYS A 91 -11.47 -1.98 9.84
C CYS A 91 -12.24 -3.31 9.78
N ASP A 92 -12.98 -3.55 8.71
CA ASP A 92 -13.64 -4.82 8.43
C ASP A 92 -12.68 -5.81 7.73
N THR A 93 -11.50 -6.01 8.30
CA THR A 93 -10.40 -6.78 7.69
C THR A 93 -10.54 -8.30 7.80
N GLY A 94 -11.59 -8.77 8.48
CA GLY A 94 -11.83 -10.19 8.73
C GLY A 94 -12.24 -11.00 7.49
N PRO A 95 -12.56 -12.30 7.67
CA PRO A 95 -13.12 -13.11 6.60
C PRO A 95 -14.47 -12.56 6.11
N VAL A 96 -14.78 -12.76 4.82
CA VAL A 96 -16.07 -12.38 4.22
C VAL A 96 -17.27 -12.98 4.99
N SER A 97 -17.12 -14.21 5.51
CA SER A 97 -18.16 -14.86 6.32
C SER A 97 -18.47 -14.15 7.64
N GLN A 98 -17.60 -13.25 8.09
CA GLN A 98 -17.75 -12.45 9.31
C GLN A 98 -18.02 -10.98 8.98
N GLY A 99 -18.39 -10.68 7.73
CA GLY A 99 -18.64 -9.32 7.25
C GLY A 99 -17.37 -8.51 7.05
N GLY A 100 -16.27 -9.17 6.71
CA GLY A 100 -15.07 -8.49 6.24
C GLY A 100 -15.17 -8.08 4.78
N GLY A 101 -14.65 -6.89 4.47
CA GLY A 101 -14.83 -6.20 3.20
C GLY A 101 -13.54 -5.52 2.71
N GLY A 102 -13.71 -4.74 1.66
CA GLY A 102 -12.67 -3.96 1.01
C GLY A 102 -12.63 -2.50 1.46
N VAL A 103 -11.87 -1.68 0.73
CA VAL A 103 -11.66 -0.25 1.03
C VAL A 103 -12.36 0.57 -0.06
N PRO A 104 -13.09 1.65 0.26
CA PRO A 104 -13.71 2.47 -0.77
C PRO A 104 -12.64 3.32 -1.47
N GLY A 105 -12.79 3.46 -2.79
CA GLY A 105 -11.91 4.28 -3.62
C GLY A 105 -12.21 5.77 -3.48
N ILE A 106 -11.16 6.60 -3.62
CA ILE A 106 -11.28 8.06 -3.59
C ILE A 106 -10.76 8.63 -4.91
N TRP A 107 -11.65 9.19 -5.73
CA TRP A 107 -11.32 9.83 -7.00
C TRP A 107 -12.00 11.18 -7.18
N PRO A 108 -11.25 12.26 -7.47
CA PRO A 108 -9.78 12.35 -7.44
C PRO A 108 -9.24 12.15 -6.02
N PRO A 109 -7.95 11.80 -5.83
CA PRO A 109 -7.35 11.66 -4.51
C PRO A 109 -7.52 12.94 -3.68
N SER A 110 -7.96 12.80 -2.43
CA SER A 110 -8.19 13.93 -1.53
C SER A 110 -7.83 13.58 -0.10
N PHE A 111 -7.37 14.58 0.66
CA PHE A 111 -7.12 14.46 2.10
C PHE A 111 -7.85 15.54 2.88
N ASP A 112 -9.01 16.00 2.38
CA ASP A 112 -9.85 16.98 3.07
C ASP A 112 -10.19 16.49 4.49
N PRO A 113 -9.74 17.20 5.54
CA PRO A 113 -9.96 16.78 6.93
C PRO A 113 -11.44 16.82 7.34
N ASN A 114 -12.29 17.56 6.63
CA ASN A 114 -13.70 17.73 6.97
C ASN A 114 -14.62 16.63 6.40
N SER A 115 -14.07 15.74 5.57
CA SER A 115 -14.83 14.65 4.97
C SER A 115 -14.77 13.39 5.82
N ASN A 116 -15.92 13.00 6.39
CA ASN A 116 -16.07 11.74 7.13
C ASN A 116 -15.81 10.51 6.26
N LEU A 117 -16.20 10.56 4.98
CA LEU A 117 -15.92 9.49 4.02
C LEU A 117 -14.41 9.29 3.84
N ILE A 118 -13.66 10.39 3.65
CA ILE A 118 -12.21 10.31 3.50
C ILE A 118 -11.56 9.85 4.80
N THR A 119 -11.99 10.36 5.96
CA THR A 119 -11.50 9.91 7.26
C THR A 119 -11.69 8.39 7.43
N ALA A 120 -12.89 7.88 7.15
CA ALA A 120 -13.21 6.46 7.21
C ALA A 120 -12.36 5.63 6.25
N ALA A 121 -12.22 6.06 4.99
CA ALA A 121 -11.41 5.36 3.99
C ALA A 121 -9.92 5.28 4.38
N LEU A 122 -9.36 6.37 4.94
CA LEU A 122 -7.97 6.39 5.39
C LEU A 122 -7.73 5.46 6.58
N LEU A 123 -8.63 5.47 7.57
CA LEU A 123 -8.57 4.55 8.71
C LEU A 123 -8.71 3.10 8.25
N ASP A 124 -9.68 2.85 7.38
CA ASP A 124 -9.96 1.52 6.89
C ASP A 124 -8.76 0.93 6.14
N PHE A 125 -8.14 1.71 5.25
CA PHE A 125 -6.90 1.29 4.61
C PHE A 125 -5.77 1.08 5.64
N ALA A 126 -5.57 1.98 6.60
CA ALA A 126 -4.52 1.85 7.61
C ALA A 126 -4.65 0.58 8.47
N CYS A 127 -5.88 0.15 8.77
CA CYS A 127 -6.17 -1.09 9.51
C CYS A 127 -5.70 -2.38 8.82
N ARG A 128 -5.34 -2.31 7.53
CA ARG A 128 -4.82 -3.45 6.76
C ARG A 128 -3.29 -3.57 6.85
N PHE A 129 -2.61 -2.54 7.34
CA PHE A 129 -1.18 -2.58 7.57
C PHE A 129 -0.84 -3.37 8.83
N ASP A 130 0.27 -4.10 8.79
CA ASP A 130 0.76 -4.90 9.91
C ASP A 130 1.36 -3.99 10.99
N SER A 131 0.74 -3.98 12.17
CA SER A 131 1.14 -3.16 13.32
C SER A 131 2.44 -3.63 13.99
N SER A 132 2.93 -4.84 13.67
CA SER A 132 4.23 -5.33 14.13
C SER A 132 5.41 -4.78 13.31
N VAL A 133 5.14 -4.24 12.11
CA VAL A 133 6.17 -3.67 11.24
C VAL A 133 6.63 -2.32 11.78
N SER A 134 7.95 -2.15 11.84
CA SER A 134 8.58 -0.90 12.27
C SER A 134 9.97 -0.76 11.66
N ALA A 135 10.66 0.35 11.93
CA ALA A 135 12.07 0.48 11.52
C ALA A 135 13.01 -0.54 12.19
N ALA A 136 12.66 -1.01 13.39
CA ALA A 136 13.43 -2.03 14.11
C ALA A 136 13.06 -3.46 13.69
N SER A 137 11.86 -3.65 13.13
CA SER A 137 11.35 -4.93 12.62
C SER A 137 10.69 -4.72 11.25
N PRO A 138 11.47 -4.43 10.20
CA PRO A 138 10.95 -4.19 8.86
C PRO A 138 10.40 -5.49 8.23
N CYS A 139 9.49 -5.38 7.26
CA CYS A 139 8.96 -6.51 6.51
C CYS A 139 9.78 -6.82 5.24
N THR A 140 10.68 -5.91 4.84
CA THR A 140 11.38 -6.01 3.56
C THR A 140 12.69 -6.76 3.64
N ILE A 141 12.96 -7.56 2.61
CA ILE A 141 14.23 -8.27 2.41
C ILE A 141 14.91 -7.71 1.17
N LEU A 142 16.22 -7.46 1.25
CA LEU A 142 17.00 -6.80 0.20
C LEU A 142 18.04 -7.71 -0.48
N ASP A 143 18.30 -8.90 0.07
CA ASP A 143 19.26 -9.85 -0.46
C ASP A 143 19.00 -11.29 -0.02
N GLU A 144 19.80 -12.20 -0.57
CA GLU A 144 19.73 -13.64 -0.32
C GLU A 144 19.93 -14.04 1.15
N GLY A 145 20.52 -13.17 1.96
CA GLY A 145 20.69 -13.42 3.40
C GLY A 145 19.35 -13.49 4.14
N ARG A 146 18.26 -13.03 3.49
CA ARG A 146 16.88 -13.04 4.02
C ARG A 146 16.68 -12.28 5.32
N GLU A 147 17.66 -11.47 5.71
CA GLU A 147 17.57 -10.60 6.88
C GLU A 147 16.65 -9.41 6.58
N PRO A 148 15.65 -9.13 7.43
CA PRO A 148 14.79 -7.97 7.25
C PRO A 148 15.58 -6.65 7.39
N ARG A 149 15.38 -5.72 6.44
CA ARG A 149 16.01 -4.39 6.43
C ARG A 149 15.11 -3.37 5.77
N LEU A 150 15.18 -2.11 6.22
CA LEU A 150 14.62 -0.96 5.51
C LEU A 150 15.20 -0.82 4.11
N VAL A 151 14.35 -0.52 3.13
CA VAL A 151 14.74 -0.23 1.75
C VAL A 151 15.65 1.00 1.69
N VAL A 152 15.30 2.05 2.43
CA VAL A 152 16.13 3.24 2.60
C VAL A 152 16.71 3.24 4.00
N PRO A 153 18.04 3.08 4.18
CA PRO A 153 18.65 2.97 5.51
C PRO A 153 18.45 4.18 6.44
N GLN A 154 18.08 5.34 5.90
CA GLN A 154 17.79 6.55 6.66
C GLN A 154 16.33 6.67 7.10
N SER A 155 15.47 5.72 6.73
CA SER A 155 14.08 5.68 7.20
C SER A 155 14.04 5.41 8.71
N THR A 156 13.09 6.03 9.40
CA THR A 156 12.81 5.84 10.83
C THR A 156 11.47 5.17 11.08
N ALA A 157 10.69 4.92 10.01
CA ALA A 157 9.43 4.19 10.05
C ALA A 157 9.29 3.38 8.76
N GLN A 158 8.68 2.20 8.88
CA GLN A 158 8.23 1.39 7.75
C GLN A 158 6.84 0.88 8.07
N PHE A 159 6.00 0.78 7.05
CA PHE A 159 4.67 0.20 7.09
C PHE A 159 4.55 -0.80 5.95
N CYS A 160 3.97 -1.97 6.22
CA CYS A 160 3.67 -2.94 5.18
C CYS A 160 2.24 -3.46 5.26
N ASP A 161 1.58 -3.57 4.12
CA ASP A 161 0.29 -4.25 3.96
C ASP A 161 0.50 -5.44 3.04
N PHE A 162 0.21 -6.65 3.55
CA PHE A 162 0.13 -7.87 2.78
C PHE A 162 -1.29 -8.01 2.25
N VAL A 163 -1.56 -7.36 1.11
CA VAL A 163 -2.93 -7.12 0.63
C VAL A 163 -3.73 -8.42 0.57
N ALA A 164 -4.73 -8.52 1.46
CA ALA A 164 -5.59 -9.67 1.57
C ALA A 164 -6.54 -9.81 0.36
N SER A 165 -6.98 -11.03 0.08
CA SER A 165 -7.92 -11.30 -1.00
C SER A 165 -9.26 -10.55 -0.89
N THR A 166 -9.71 -10.27 0.34
CA THR A 166 -10.94 -9.51 0.65
C THR A 166 -10.85 -8.05 0.25
N ALA A 167 -9.64 -7.51 0.17
CA ALA A 167 -9.36 -6.13 -0.24
C ALA A 167 -8.41 -6.08 -1.44
N ALA A 168 -8.48 -7.08 -2.32
CA ALA A 168 -7.63 -7.11 -3.51
C ALA A 168 -7.92 -5.92 -4.43
N PHE A 169 -6.86 -5.36 -5.02
CA PHE A 169 -7.00 -4.28 -6.00
C PHE A 169 -7.74 -4.76 -7.25
N PRO A 170 -8.67 -3.96 -7.80
CA PRO A 170 -9.42 -4.33 -8.97
C PRO A 170 -8.53 -4.35 -10.23
N PRO A 171 -8.85 -5.18 -11.24
CA PRO A 171 -8.14 -5.16 -12.52
C PRO A 171 -8.11 -3.78 -13.18
N GLY A 172 -7.01 -3.48 -13.88
CA GLY A 172 -6.78 -2.21 -14.54
C GLY A 172 -5.87 -1.27 -13.74
N GLU A 173 -5.97 0.03 -14.03
CA GLU A 173 -5.14 1.06 -13.40
C GLU A 173 -5.71 1.49 -12.05
N ASN A 174 -4.82 1.58 -11.06
CA ASN A 174 -5.09 1.99 -9.69
C ASN A 174 -4.04 3.02 -9.30
N LEU A 175 -4.46 4.23 -8.93
CA LEU A 175 -3.57 5.27 -8.44
C LEU A 175 -3.60 5.26 -6.91
N LEU A 176 -2.49 4.86 -6.30
CA LEU A 176 -2.33 5.00 -4.86
C LEU A 176 -1.72 6.35 -4.56
N THR A 177 -2.33 7.08 -3.63
CA THR A 177 -1.80 8.34 -3.10
C THR A 177 -1.61 8.20 -1.61
N VAL A 178 -0.42 8.51 -1.12
CA VAL A 178 -0.06 8.37 0.29
C VAL A 178 0.58 9.64 0.82
N ARG A 179 0.36 9.93 2.10
CA ARG A 179 1.18 10.85 2.89
C ARG A 179 1.36 10.27 4.30
N LEU A 180 2.42 10.71 4.97
CA LEU A 180 2.69 10.37 6.36
C LEU A 180 2.51 11.62 7.21
N ARG A 181 2.06 11.46 8.45
CA ARG A 181 2.12 12.51 9.47
C ARG A 181 3.34 12.34 10.37
N ASP A 182 3.75 13.42 10.99
CA ASP A 182 4.67 13.36 12.14
C ASP A 182 3.92 13.05 13.44
N VAL A 183 4.64 12.83 14.54
CA VAL A 183 4.06 12.54 15.86
C VAL A 183 3.21 13.67 16.44
N LEU A 184 3.24 14.87 15.85
CA LEU A 184 2.36 16.00 16.22
C LEU A 184 1.13 16.09 15.31
N GLY A 185 0.96 15.17 14.37
CA GLY A 185 -0.14 15.15 13.41
C GLY A 185 0.06 16.08 12.21
N ASN A 186 1.24 16.66 12.01
CA ASN A 186 1.48 17.51 10.83
C ASN A 186 1.61 16.63 9.59
N PRO A 187 0.85 16.89 8.50
CA PRO A 187 0.95 16.12 7.28
C PRO A 187 2.23 16.46 6.50
N GLY A 188 2.95 15.43 6.06
CA GLY A 188 4.02 15.54 5.08
C GLY A 188 3.49 15.65 3.64
N PRO A 189 4.41 15.78 2.66
CA PRO A 189 4.06 15.81 1.24
C PRO A 189 3.43 14.49 0.79
N THR A 190 2.61 14.56 -0.25
CA THR A 190 2.02 13.39 -0.90
C THR A 190 3.02 12.73 -1.86
N ALA A 191 2.90 11.41 -2.01
CA ALA A 191 3.55 10.65 -3.06
C ALA A 191 2.53 9.75 -3.75
N GLN A 192 2.84 9.36 -4.99
CA GLN A 192 1.96 8.55 -5.83
C GLN A 192 2.72 7.43 -6.53
N VAL A 193 2.06 6.29 -6.62
CA VAL A 193 2.43 5.20 -7.54
C VAL A 193 1.19 4.69 -8.24
N VAL A 194 1.38 4.10 -9.40
CA VAL A 194 0.34 3.45 -10.19
C VAL A 194 0.53 1.94 -10.12
N VAL A 195 -0.54 1.21 -9.88
CA VAL A 195 -0.57 -0.25 -9.94
C VAL A 195 -1.50 -0.68 -11.07
N ARG A 196 -0.93 -1.37 -12.05
CA ARG A 196 -1.67 -1.96 -13.17
C ARG A 196 -1.84 -3.45 -12.91
N VAL A 197 -3.03 -3.80 -12.41
CA VAL A 197 -3.43 -5.19 -12.18
C VAL A 197 -3.91 -5.79 -13.48
N ALA A 198 -3.40 -6.95 -13.87
CA ALA A 198 -3.78 -7.63 -15.10
C ALA A 198 -5.30 -7.83 -15.21
N THR A 199 -5.88 -7.48 -16.35
CA THR A 199 -7.27 -7.82 -16.66
C THR A 199 -7.35 -9.31 -17.01
N PRO A 200 -8.20 -10.11 -16.34
CA PRO A 200 -8.37 -11.51 -16.73
C PRO A 200 -8.80 -11.57 -18.20
N THR A 201 -8.13 -12.41 -18.98
CA THR A 201 -8.58 -12.70 -20.35
C THR A 201 -9.95 -13.37 -20.23
N PRO A 202 -10.99 -12.92 -20.98
CA PRO A 202 -12.28 -13.58 -20.92
C PRO A 202 -12.11 -15.05 -21.32
N THR A 203 -12.47 -15.96 -20.42
CA THR A 203 -12.49 -17.39 -20.72
C THR A 203 -13.49 -17.61 -21.86
N ARG A 204 -13.02 -18.04 -23.03
CA ARG A 204 -13.90 -18.50 -24.09
C ARG A 204 -14.64 -19.73 -23.56
N THR A 205 -15.94 -19.58 -23.25
CA THR A 205 -16.81 -20.72 -22.97
C THR A 205 -16.79 -21.63 -24.20
N PRO A 206 -16.40 -22.91 -24.09
CA PRO A 206 -16.51 -23.84 -25.21
C PRO A 206 -18.00 -23.93 -25.60
N THR A 207 -18.32 -23.52 -26.83
CA THR A 207 -19.65 -23.70 -27.39
C THR A 207 -19.93 -25.19 -27.47
N ARG A 208 -20.91 -25.68 -26.71
CA ARG A 208 -21.39 -27.05 -26.84
C ARG A 208 -22.09 -27.16 -28.19
N THR A 209 -21.46 -27.82 -29.16
CA THR A 209 -22.10 -28.13 -30.45
C THR A 209 -23.29 -29.07 -30.19
N PRO A 210 -24.45 -28.83 -30.85
CA PRO A 210 -25.68 -29.60 -30.63
C PRO A 210 -25.56 -31.08 -31.00
#